data_AF-A0A2V6UTE8-F1
#
_entry.id   AF-A0A2V6UTE8-F1
#
_cell.length_a   1.000
_cell.length_b   1.000
_cell.length_c   1.000
_cell.angle_alpha   90.00
_cell.angle_beta   90.00
_cell.angle_gamma   90.00
#
_symmetry.space_group_name_H-M   'P 1'
#
loop_
_entity.id
_entity.type
_entity.pdbx_description
1 polymer ?
#
loop_
_entity_poly.entity_id
_entity_poly.type
_entity_poly.pdbx_seq_one_letter_code
_entity_poly.pdbx_strand_id
1 'polypeptide(L)'
;MVPRSRRPTAPLDAALIDIGLPDCDGYDVARRIRSTPHGKTAYLVALTGYGQPDDRRRAEAAGFDTHLVKPVDPSRPRTTHEDHRRRF
;
A
#
# COMPACT_ATOMS: atom_id res chain seq x y z
N MET A 1 -26.89 4.52 22.31
CA MET A 1 -25.51 4.25 21.86
C MET A 1 -25.55 2.99 21.01
N VAL A 2 -25.48 3.10 19.68
CA VAL A 2 -25.54 1.94 18.77
C VAL A 2 -24.13 1.36 18.65
N PRO A 3 -23.88 0.09 18.99
CA PRO A 3 -22.58 -0.52 18.76
C PRO A 3 -22.33 -0.56 17.24
N ARG A 4 -21.21 0.03 16.79
CA ARG A 4 -20.81 -0.09 15.37
C ARG A 4 -20.48 -1.56 15.12
N SER A 5 -21.39 -2.30 14.49
CA SER A 5 -21.12 -3.65 14.01
C SER A 5 -19.88 -3.63 13.13
N ARG A 6 -18.81 -4.30 13.57
CA ARG A 6 -17.59 -4.46 12.79
C ARG A 6 -17.95 -5.30 11.57
N ARG A 7 -18.02 -4.67 10.38
CA ARG A 7 -18.17 -5.42 9.13
C ARG A 7 -17.07 -6.49 9.07
N PRO A 8 -17.37 -7.71 8.58
CA PRO A 8 -16.33 -8.67 8.26
C PRO A 8 -15.31 -7.98 7.36
N THR A 9 -14.03 -8.06 7.72
CA THR A 9 -12.95 -7.51 6.89
C THR A 9 -12.88 -8.39 5.65
N ALA A 10 -13.41 -7.90 4.53
CA ALA A 10 -13.22 -8.55 3.24
C ALA A 10 -11.72 -8.70 2.94
N PRO A 11 -11.30 -9.72 2.18
CA PRO A 11 -9.93 -9.84 1.71
C PRO A 11 -9.52 -8.55 1.01
N LEU A 12 -8.32 -8.06 1.32
CA LEU A 12 -7.79 -6.82 0.79
C LEU A 12 -6.89 -7.19 -0.39
N ASP A 13 -7.36 -7.00 -1.62
CA ASP A 13 -6.59 -7.38 -2.81
C ASP A 13 -5.40 -6.44 -3.03
N ALA A 14 -5.63 -5.13 -2.90
CA ALA A 14 -4.61 -4.11 -3.01
C ALA A 14 -4.96 -2.85 -2.20
N ALA A 15 -3.93 -2.11 -1.77
CA ALA A 15 -4.08 -0.80 -1.14
C ALA A 15 -3.05 0.19 -1.70
N LEU A 16 -3.51 1.39 -2.05
CA LEU A 16 -2.66 2.54 -2.33
C LEU A 16 -2.60 3.41 -1.07
N ILE A 17 -1.42 3.64 -0.53
CA ILE A 17 -1.21 4.35 0.74
C ILE A 17 -0.31 5.55 0.49
N ASP A 18 -0.81 6.75 0.82
CA ASP A 18 -0.01 7.96 0.79
C ASP A 18 0.90 8.04 2.02
N ILE A 19 2.20 8.22 1.80
CA ILE A 19 3.20 8.36 2.86
C ILE A 19 3.32 9.82 3.32
N GLY A 20 3.03 10.78 2.43
CA GLY A 20 3.20 12.21 2.71
C GLY A 20 2.00 12.84 3.41
N LEU A 21 1.24 12.10 4.22
CA LEU A 21 0.08 12.62 4.94
C LEU A 21 0.56 13.44 6.16
N PRO A 22 0.00 14.64 6.43
CA PRO A 22 0.43 15.48 7.54
C PRO A 22 0.15 14.86 8.91
N ASP A 23 -0.91 14.05 9.02
CA ASP A 23 -1.43 13.55 10.31
C ASP A 23 -1.18 12.05 10.54
N CYS A 24 -0.61 11.33 9.55
CA CYS A 24 -0.45 9.89 9.58
C CYS A 24 0.86 9.44 8.95
N ASP A 25 1.59 8.58 9.65
CA ASP A 25 2.72 7.86 9.06
C ASP A 25 2.22 6.71 8.18
N GLY A 26 2.28 6.88 6.86
CA GLY A 26 1.89 5.86 5.89
C GLY A 26 2.69 4.55 6.02
N TYR A 27 3.92 4.59 6.56
CA TYR A 27 4.70 3.39 6.87
C TYR A 27 4.05 2.58 7.99
N ASP A 28 3.53 3.24 9.03
CA ASP A 28 2.81 2.56 10.12
C ASP A 28 1.49 1.95 9.65
N VAL A 29 0.81 2.60 8.71
CA VAL A 29 -0.39 2.03 8.07
C VAL A 29 -0.04 0.70 7.38
N ALA A 30 1.04 0.66 6.60
CA ALA A 30 1.49 -0.56 5.94
C ALA A 30 1.82 -1.67 6.96
N ARG A 31 2.59 -1.36 8.02
CA ARG A 31 2.93 -2.31 9.09
C ARG A 31 1.69 -2.90 9.76
N ARG A 32 0.70 -2.05 10.05
CA ARG A 32 -0.58 -2.48 10.64
C ARG A 32 -1.34 -3.41 9.71
N ILE A 33 -1.41 -3.08 8.41
CA ILE A 33 -2.05 -3.94 7.42
C ILE A 33 -1.34 -5.30 7.36
N ARG A 34 0.00 -5.33 7.25
CA ARG A 34 0.79 -6.57 7.22
C ARG A 34 0.64 -7.43 8.48
N SER A 35 0.29 -6.82 9.61
CA SER A 35 0.01 -7.53 10.87
C SER A 35 -1.36 -8.20 10.91
N THR A 36 -2.25 -7.93 9.95
CA THR A 36 -3.57 -8.58 9.86
C THR A 36 -3.50 -9.90 9.08
N PRO A 37 -4.40 -10.87 9.36
CA PRO A 37 -4.44 -12.14 8.63
C PRO A 37 -4.55 -11.99 7.11
N HIS A 38 -5.34 -11.02 6.64
CA HIS A 38 -5.58 -10.79 5.20
C HIS A 38 -4.57 -9.81 4.56
N GLY A 39 -3.81 -9.05 5.36
CA GLY A 39 -2.88 -8.06 4.82
C GLY A 39 -1.56 -8.64 4.33
N LYS A 40 -1.24 -9.90 4.67
CA LYS A 40 -0.05 -10.59 4.14
C LYS A 40 -0.12 -10.82 2.62
N THR A 41 -1.32 -10.99 2.08
CA THR A 41 -1.55 -11.24 0.65
C THR A 41 -1.93 -9.98 -0.11
N ALA A 42 -2.21 -8.88 0.59
CA ALA A 42 -2.58 -7.61 -0.03
C ALA A 42 -1.39 -7.00 -0.79
N TYR A 43 -1.63 -6.49 -1.98
CA TYR A 43 -0.63 -5.74 -2.74
C TYR A 43 -0.61 -4.27 -2.29
N LEU A 44 0.48 -3.85 -1.63
CA LEU A 44 0.61 -2.51 -1.05
C LEU A 44 1.46 -1.62 -1.95
N VAL A 45 0.87 -0.52 -2.41
CA VAL A 45 1.54 0.50 -3.22
C VAL A 45 1.73 1.76 -2.37
N ALA A 46 2.98 2.15 -2.15
CA ALA A 46 3.32 3.41 -1.53
C ALA A 46 3.18 4.55 -2.55
N LEU A 47 2.47 5.61 -2.20
CA LEU A 47 2.36 6.84 -2.97
C LEU A 47 3.05 7.97 -2.19
N THR A 48 3.96 8.71 -2.81
CA THR A 48 4.79 9.69 -2.09
C THR A 48 5.18 10.88 -2.96
N GLY A 49 5.53 12.02 -2.36
CA GLY A 49 6.28 13.08 -3.04
C GLY A 49 7.80 12.87 -3.04
N TYR A 50 8.30 11.90 -2.26
CA TYR A 50 9.72 11.69 -1.97
C TYR A 50 10.27 10.45 -2.67
N GLY A 51 11.08 10.65 -3.72
CA GLY A 51 11.56 9.56 -4.57
C GLY A 51 12.96 9.02 -4.26
N GLN A 52 13.57 9.43 -3.14
CA GLN A 52 14.98 9.12 -2.87
C GLN A 52 15.19 7.64 -2.54
N PRO A 53 16.42 7.11 -2.70
CA PRO A 53 16.72 5.71 -2.38
C PRO A 53 16.34 5.31 -0.95
N ASP A 54 16.57 6.19 0.02
CA ASP A 54 16.22 5.92 1.42
C ASP A 54 14.72 5.83 1.64
N ASP A 55 13.91 6.62 0.94
CA ASP A 55 12.44 6.55 1.01
C ASP A 55 11.92 5.21 0.47
N ARG A 56 12.55 4.68 -0.59
CA ARG A 56 12.24 3.34 -1.13
C ARG A 56 12.59 2.25 -0.12
N ARG A 57 13.79 2.30 0.47
CA ARG A 57 14.22 1.32 1.48
C ARG A 57 13.29 1.32 2.69
N ARG A 58 12.84 2.50 3.13
CA ARG A 58 11.86 2.63 4.23
C ARG A 58 10.50 2.04 3.85
N ALA A 59 10.04 2.24 2.60
CA ALA A 59 8.80 1.68 2.11
C ALA A 59 8.85 0.15 2.05
N GLU A 60 9.92 -0.40 1.47
CA GLU A 60 10.15 -1.85 1.43
C GLU A 60 10.19 -2.46 2.84
N ALA A 61 10.92 -1.83 3.77
CA ALA A 61 10.99 -2.29 5.16
C ALA A 61 9.65 -2.21 5.91
N ALA A 62 8.75 -1.30 5.52
CA ALA A 62 7.39 -1.23 6.05
C ALA A 62 6.44 -2.27 5.42
N GLY A 63 6.89 -2.96 4.37
CA GLY A 63 6.16 -4.02 3.68
C GLY A 63 5.41 -3.55 2.43
N PHE A 64 5.81 -2.45 1.78
CA PHE A 64 5.28 -2.08 0.48
C PHE A 64 5.87 -2.94 -0.64
N ASP A 65 5.03 -3.31 -1.62
CA ASP A 65 5.45 -4.07 -2.80
C ASP A 65 5.97 -3.16 -3.92
N THR A 66 5.51 -1.90 -3.95
CA THR A 66 5.90 -0.95 -4.99
C THR A 66 5.79 0.48 -4.51
N HIS A 67 6.66 1.34 -5.06
CA HIS A 67 6.71 2.76 -4.75
C HIS A 67 6.32 3.61 -5.98
N LEU A 68 5.41 4.54 -5.79
CA LEU A 68 4.95 5.53 -6.76
C LEU A 68 5.29 6.94 -6.28
N VAL A 69 6.08 7.65 -7.09
CA VAL A 69 6.43 9.05 -6.83
C VAL A 69 5.45 9.95 -7.57
N LYS A 70 4.90 10.95 -6.86
CA LYS A 70 4.04 11.99 -7.41
C LYS A 70 4.86 12.96 -8.29
N PRO A 71 4.28 13.51 -9.36
CA PRO A 71 2.93 13.20 -9.88
C PRO A 71 2.90 11.82 -10.56
N VAL A 72 1.83 11.06 -10.31
CA VAL A 72 1.58 9.80 -11.02
C VAL A 72 0.93 10.14 -12.33
N ASP A 73 1.60 9.84 -13.44
CA ASP A 73 1.04 9.96 -14.78
C ASP A 73 0.25 8.67 -15.12
N PRO A 74 -1.08 8.72 -15.21
CA PRO A 74 -1.90 7.55 -15.53
C PRO A 74 -1.76 7.13 -17.00
N SER A 75 -1.24 8.00 -17.87
CA SER A 75 -1.05 7.72 -19.31
C SER A 75 0.28 7.05 -19.61
N ARG A 76 1.24 7.12 -18.68
CA ARG A 76 2.54 6.47 -18.84
C ARG A 76 2.38 4.96 -18.64
N PRO A 77 2.68 4.13 -19.65
CA PRO A 77 2.67 2.69 -19.48
C PRO A 77 3.71 2.36 -18.41
N ARG A 78 3.22 1.92 -17.24
CA ARG A 78 4.10 1.27 -16.28
C ARG A 78 4.52 -0.03 -16.95
N THR A 79 5.81 -0.33 -16.98
CA THR A 79 6.26 -1.69 -17.29
C THR A 79 5.69 -2.57 -16.19
N THR A 80 4.50 -3.09 -16.44
CA THR A 80 3.74 -3.87 -15.48
C THR A 80 4.43 -5.21 -15.37
N HIS A 81 4.91 -5.56 -14.18
CA HIS A 81 4.98 -6.97 -13.81
C HIS A 81 3.52 -7.47 -13.73
N GLU A 82 2.98 -7.84 -14.88
CA GLU A 82 1.72 -8.58 -14.97
C GLU A 82 1.95 -9.97 -14.40
N ASP A 83 1.72 -10.17 -13.10
CA ASP A 83 1.28 -11.48 -12.60
C ASP A 83 0.60 -11.47 -11.21
N HIS A 84 -0.27 -10.49 -10.94
CA HIS A 84 -1.01 -10.45 -9.65
C HIS A 84 -2.39 -11.13 -9.71
N ARG A 85 -2.76 -11.79 -10.82
CA ARG A 85 -4.12 -12.35 -11.01
C ARG A 85 -4.21 -13.79 -11.55
N ARG A 86 -3.12 -14.57 -11.69
CA ARG A 86 -3.17 -15.93 -12.27
C ARG A 86 -2.83 -17.08 -11.32
N ARG A 87 -3.31 -17.06 -10.07
CA ARG A 87 -3.24 -18.24 -9.17
C ARG A 87 -4.56 -18.48 -8.42
N PHE A 88 -5.64 -18.65 -9.18
CA PHE A 88 -6.83 -19.38 -8.77
C PHE A 88 -7.07 -20.51 -9.76
#